data_AF-A0A963AK55-F1
#
_entry.id   AF-A0A963AK55-F1
#
_cell.length_a   1.000
_cell.length_b   1.000
_cell.length_c   1.000
_cell.angle_alpha   90.00
_cell.angle_beta   90.00
_cell.angle_gamma   90.00
#
_symmetry.space_group_name_H-M   'P 1'
#
loop_
_entity.id
_entity.type
_entity.pdbx_description
1 polymer ?
#
loop_
_entity_poly.entity_id
_entity_poly.type
_entity_poly.pdbx_seq_one_letter_code
_entity_poly.pdbx_strand_id
1 'polypeptide(L)'
;MTDDKTFESERERRIAAIKEDPSYRLAYEDQDFLRSDELRAVRLQLELLKPERYLRRLNVRSTTFVFCSAHLLSPMQARARLATGDRLRVSGGGGNDKPE
;
A
#
# COMPACT_ATOMS: atom_id res chain seq x y z
N MET A 1 16.18 -36.81 -42.86
CA MET A 1 17.17 -36.35 -41.85
C MET A 1 17.22 -34.82 -41.71
N THR A 2 16.37 -34.08 -42.42
CA THR A 2 16.33 -32.60 -42.38
C THR A 2 15.16 -32.06 -41.55
N ASP A 3 14.10 -32.85 -41.33
CA ASP A 3 12.91 -32.41 -40.57
C ASP A 3 13.11 -32.44 -39.04
N ASP A 4 13.93 -33.36 -38.53
CA ASP A 4 14.14 -33.58 -37.09
C ASP A 4 14.78 -32.35 -36.40
N LYS A 5 15.74 -31.71 -37.09
CA LYS A 5 16.38 -30.48 -36.60
C LYS A 5 15.45 -29.28 -36.63
N THR A 6 14.51 -29.24 -37.58
CA THR A 6 13.51 -28.17 -37.69
C THR A 6 12.54 -28.25 -36.51
N PHE A 7 12.05 -29.45 -36.18
CA PHE A 7 11.19 -29.67 -35.02
C PHE A 7 11.83 -29.26 -33.69
N GLU A 8 13.09 -29.64 -33.45
CA GLU A 8 13.77 -29.23 -32.22
C GLU A 8 13.98 -27.71 -32.16
N SER A 9 14.32 -27.06 -33.28
CA SER A 9 14.47 -25.59 -33.31
C SER A 9 13.16 -24.85 -33.04
N GLU A 10 12.02 -25.35 -33.53
CA GLU A 10 10.71 -24.79 -33.25
C GLU A 10 10.30 -25.01 -31.80
N ARG A 11 10.60 -26.19 -31.26
CA ARG A 11 10.34 -26.53 -29.87
C ARG A 11 11.14 -25.64 -28.93
N GLU A 12 12.43 -25.43 -29.20
CA GLU A 12 13.27 -24.50 -28.44
C GLU A 12 12.72 -23.08 -28.47
N ARG A 13 12.30 -22.58 -29.65
CA ARG A 13 11.64 -21.27 -29.76
C ARG A 13 10.37 -21.16 -28.94
N ARG A 14 9.51 -22.18 -28.97
CA ARG A 14 8.26 -22.19 -28.18
C ARG A 14 8.54 -22.21 -26.68
N ILE A 15 9.54 -23.00 -26.26
CA ILE A 15 9.96 -23.04 -24.85
C ILE A 15 10.53 -21.68 -24.41
N ALA A 16 11.35 -21.04 -25.24
CA ALA A 16 11.86 -19.70 -24.96
C ALA A 16 10.72 -18.68 -24.84
N ALA A 17 9.77 -18.69 -25.79
CA ALA A 17 8.60 -17.81 -25.77
C ALA A 17 7.76 -17.98 -24.50
N ILE A 18 7.54 -19.21 -24.03
CA ILE A 18 6.82 -19.47 -22.78
C ILE A 18 7.58 -18.93 -21.57
N LYS A 19 8.90 -19.13 -21.52
CA LYS A 19 9.74 -18.66 -20.39
C LYS A 19 9.85 -17.14 -20.32
N GLU A 20 9.78 -16.46 -21.46
CA GLU A 20 9.80 -15.00 -21.56
C GLU A 20 8.44 -14.35 -21.27
N ASP A 21 7.36 -15.13 -21.31
CA ASP A 21 6.01 -14.66 -21.03
C ASP A 21 5.85 -14.23 -19.56
N PRO A 22 5.15 -13.11 -19.27
CA PRO A 22 4.90 -12.65 -17.90
C PRO A 22 4.23 -13.69 -17.00
N SER A 23 3.38 -14.57 -17.54
CA SER A 23 2.71 -15.63 -16.77
C SER A 23 3.67 -16.67 -16.19
N TYR A 24 4.89 -16.77 -16.73
CA TYR A 24 5.92 -17.68 -16.24
C TYR A 24 6.74 -17.10 -15.09
N ARG A 25 6.54 -15.81 -14.76
CA ARG A 25 7.19 -15.16 -13.61
C ARG A 25 6.64 -15.73 -12.31
N LEU A 26 7.51 -15.88 -11.32
CA LEU A 26 7.10 -16.32 -10.01
C LEU A 26 6.25 -15.25 -9.34
N ALA A 27 5.11 -15.64 -8.76
CA ALA A 27 4.13 -14.71 -8.20
C ALA A 27 4.70 -13.77 -7.11
N TYR A 28 5.73 -14.18 -6.37
CA TYR A 28 6.37 -13.33 -5.34
C TYR A 28 7.39 -12.33 -5.92
N GLU A 29 7.84 -12.54 -7.16
CA GLU A 29 8.73 -11.64 -7.92
C GLU A 29 7.92 -10.70 -8.84
N ASP A 30 6.69 -11.08 -9.19
CA ASP A 30 5.81 -10.29 -10.04
C ASP A 30 5.11 -9.14 -9.27
N GLN A 31 5.71 -7.94 -9.36
CA GLN A 31 5.15 -6.75 -8.72
C GLN A 31 3.82 -6.29 -9.34
N ASP A 32 3.59 -6.53 -10.63
CA ASP A 32 2.36 -6.10 -11.30
C ASP A 32 1.19 -6.96 -10.82
N PHE A 33 1.41 -8.29 -10.74
CA PHE A 33 0.46 -9.20 -10.11
C PHE A 33 0.21 -8.86 -8.64
N LEU A 34 1.28 -8.67 -7.85
CA LEU A 34 1.17 -8.33 -6.42
C LEU A 34 0.48 -6.98 -6.15
N ARG A 35 0.42 -6.07 -7.13
CA ARG A 35 -0.26 -4.77 -7.03
C ARG A 35 -1.67 -4.76 -7.61
N SER A 36 -2.07 -5.82 -8.32
CA SER A 36 -3.40 -5.98 -8.91
C SER A 36 -4.53 -5.85 -7.88
N ASP A 37 -5.72 -5.45 -8.31
CA ASP A 37 -6.87 -5.30 -7.40
C ASP A 37 -7.30 -6.62 -6.74
N GLU A 38 -7.13 -7.74 -7.42
CA GLU A 38 -7.48 -9.09 -6.94
C GLU A 38 -6.69 -9.47 -5.68
N LEU A 39 -5.43 -9.03 -5.59
CA LEU A 39 -4.58 -9.30 -4.42
C LEU A 39 -4.72 -8.28 -3.28
N ARG A 40 -5.71 -7.37 -3.33
CA ARG A 40 -5.95 -6.38 -2.26
C ARG A 40 -6.16 -7.04 -0.90
N ALA A 41 -6.91 -8.13 -0.82
CA ALA A 41 -7.16 -8.83 0.44
C ALA A 41 -5.87 -9.40 1.06
N VAL A 42 -5.00 -9.98 0.22
CA VAL A 42 -3.70 -10.51 0.65
C VAL A 42 -2.78 -9.38 1.11
N ARG A 43 -2.73 -8.26 0.37
CA ARG A 43 -1.95 -7.07 0.79
C ARG A 43 -2.42 -6.53 2.14
N LEU A 44 -3.73 -6.41 2.36
CA LEU A 44 -4.27 -5.97 3.65
C LEU A 44 -3.85 -6.91 4.79
N GLN A 45 -3.91 -8.22 4.58
CA GLN A 45 -3.43 -9.20 5.55
C GLN A 45 -1.94 -9.00 5.88
N LEU A 46 -1.11 -8.72 4.87
CA LEU A 46 0.32 -8.44 5.06
C LEU A 46 0.56 -7.14 5.81
N GLU A 47 -0.22 -6.08 5.54
CA GLU A 47 -0.16 -4.80 6.24
C GLU A 47 -0.55 -4.90 7.71
N LEU A 48 -1.37 -5.89 8.09
CA LEU A 48 -1.68 -6.21 9.49
C LEU A 48 -0.59 -7.10 10.12
N LEU A 49 -0.18 -8.13 9.39
CA LEU A 49 0.78 -9.12 9.89
C LEU A 49 2.15 -8.51 10.16
N LYS A 50 2.63 -7.64 9.26
CA LYS A 50 3.95 -7.01 9.38
C LYS A 50 4.11 -6.25 10.71
N PRO A 51 3.27 -5.24 11.06
CA PRO A 51 3.38 -4.54 12.33
C PRO A 51 3.16 -5.47 13.52
N GLU A 52 2.22 -6.42 13.45
CA GLU A 52 2.00 -7.38 14.54
C GLU A 52 3.26 -8.20 14.85
N ARG A 53 4.00 -8.63 13.82
CA ARG A 53 5.28 -9.35 14.00
C ARG A 53 6.33 -8.48 14.69
N TYR A 54 6.40 -7.19 14.37
CA TYR A 54 7.34 -6.28 15.04
C TYR A 54 6.95 -6.01 16.49
N LEU A 55 5.67 -5.74 16.76
CA LEU A 55 5.17 -5.52 18.13
C LEU A 55 5.44 -6.73 19.03
N ARG A 56 5.22 -7.95 18.52
CA ARG A 56 5.55 -9.18 19.22
C ARG A 56 7.05 -9.34 19.48
N ARG A 57 7.90 -9.10 18.47
CA ARG A 57 9.37 -9.18 18.61
C ARG A 57 9.91 -8.18 19.63
N LEU A 58 9.31 -6.99 19.72
CA LEU A 58 9.69 -5.95 20.68
C LEU A 58 9.02 -6.13 22.05
N ASN A 59 8.25 -7.21 22.24
CA ASN A 59 7.58 -7.54 23.49
C ASN A 59 6.68 -6.40 24.03
N VAL A 60 6.01 -5.68 23.12
CA VAL A 60 5.06 -4.61 23.47
C VAL A 60 3.82 -5.24 24.11
N ARG A 61 3.61 -4.99 25.41
CA ARG A 61 2.49 -5.56 26.17
C ARG A 61 1.23 -4.68 26.19
N SER A 62 1.40 -3.38 25.94
CA SER A 62 0.35 -2.38 26.03
C SER A 62 0.64 -1.23 25.08
N THR A 63 -0.38 -0.83 24.31
CA THR A 63 -0.30 0.27 23.34
C THR A 63 -1.39 1.28 23.66
N THR A 64 -1.01 2.55 23.90
CA THR A 64 -1.97 3.64 24.08
C THR A 64 -2.09 4.41 22.76
N PHE A 65 -3.32 4.52 22.24
CA PHE A 65 -3.61 5.31 21.05
C PHE A 65 -4.13 6.68 21.46
N VAL A 66 -3.51 7.74 20.94
CA VAL A 66 -3.96 9.13 21.12
C VAL A 66 -4.36 9.67 19.75
N PHE A 67 -5.60 10.10 19.62
CA PHE A 67 -6.11 10.75 18.41
C PHE A 67 -6.07 12.27 18.57
N CYS A 68 -5.59 12.96 17.54
CA CYS A 68 -5.50 14.41 17.50
C CYS A 68 -5.94 14.94 16.12
N SER A 69 -6.22 16.24 16.04
CA SER A 69 -6.45 16.90 14.75
C SER A 69 -5.18 16.87 13.90
N ALA A 70 -5.32 16.50 12.62
CA ALA A 70 -4.24 16.60 11.63
C ALA A 70 -3.82 18.05 11.31
N HIS A 71 -4.65 19.03 11.71
CA HIS A 71 -4.44 20.45 11.44
C HIS A 71 -3.94 21.23 12.67
N LEU A 72 -3.48 20.54 13.72
CA LEU A 72 -2.96 21.22 14.90
C LEU A 72 -1.64 21.92 14.57
N LEU A 73 -1.62 23.25 14.71
CA LEU A 73 -0.40 24.03 14.53
C LEU A 73 0.55 23.84 15.71
N SER A 74 1.85 23.90 15.45
CA SER A 74 2.82 23.98 16.53
C SER A 74 2.57 25.25 17.38
N PRO A 75 2.95 25.24 18.68
CA PRO A 75 2.73 26.40 19.55
C PRO A 75 3.33 27.71 19.00
N MET A 76 4.47 27.63 18.31
CA MET A 76 5.12 28.78 17.68
C MET A 76 4.30 29.30 16.48
N GLN A 77 3.85 28.41 15.59
CA GLN A 77 3.03 28.77 14.44
C GLN A 77 1.66 29.34 14.86
N ALA A 78 1.05 28.77 15.89
CA ALA A 78 -0.20 29.27 16.45
C ALA A 78 -0.03 30.71 17.00
N ARG A 79 1.05 30.97 17.75
CA ARG A 79 1.36 32.30 18.29
C ARG A 79 1.66 33.32 17.20
N ALA A 80 2.44 32.95 16.18
CA ALA A 80 2.70 33.81 15.03
C ALA A 80 1.40 34.16 14.30
N ARG A 81 0.53 33.17 14.08
CA ARG A 81 -0.76 33.35 13.40
C ARG A 81 -1.73 34.25 14.20
N LEU A 82 -1.73 34.12 15.53
CA LEU A 82 -2.48 35.01 16.42
C LEU A 82 -1.94 36.43 16.39
N ALA A 83 -0.61 36.60 16.37
CA ALA A 83 0.03 37.92 16.31
C ALA A 83 -0.27 38.65 15.00
N THR A 84 -0.46 37.93 13.89
CA THR A 84 -0.87 38.49 12.59
C THR A 84 -2.36 38.86 12.50
N GLY A 85 -3.14 38.71 13.57
CA GLY A 85 -4.54 39.18 13.66
C GLY A 85 -5.59 38.25 13.04
N ASP A 86 -5.20 37.03 12.70
CA ASP A 86 -6.08 36.06 12.04
C ASP A 86 -7.05 35.47 13.08
N ARG A 87 -8.31 35.93 13.10
CA ARG A 87 -9.33 35.45 14.06
C ARG A 87 -9.52 33.95 13.88
N LEU A 88 -9.26 33.19 14.94
CA LEU A 88 -9.51 31.75 15.00
C LEU A 88 -10.98 31.47 14.67
N ARG A 89 -11.25 30.97 13.46
CA ARG A 89 -12.50 30.29 13.17
C ARG A 89 -12.44 28.95 13.88
N VAL A 90 -13.01 28.88 15.08
CA VAL A 90 -13.40 27.58 15.66
C VAL A 90 -14.52 27.07 14.76
N SER A 91 -14.18 26.16 13.84
CA SER A 91 -15.19 25.46 13.05
C SER A 91 -16.02 24.62 14.02
N GLY A 92 -17.17 25.17 14.41
CA GLY A 92 -18.25 24.45 15.07
C GLY A 92 -18.69 23.27 14.21
N GLY A 93 -19.18 22.24 14.88
CA GLY A 93 -19.34 20.89 14.35
C GLY A 93 -20.09 20.79 13.03
N GLY A 94 -19.66 19.85 12.19
CA GLY A 94 -20.43 19.38 11.06
C GLY A 94 -21.70 18.72 11.56
N GLY A 95 -22.79 19.49 11.57
CA GLY A 95 -24.15 18.96 11.60
C GLY A 95 -24.37 18.13 10.34
N ASN A 96 -24.84 16.92 10.54
CA ASN A 96 -25.16 15.99 9.47
C ASN A 96 -26.59 16.30 8.96
N ASP A 97 -26.76 17.44 8.26
CA ASP A 97 -27.97 17.68 7.48
C ASP A 97 -27.86 16.89 6.17
N LYS A 98 -28.41 15.67 6.20
CA LYS A 98 -28.75 14.94 4.98
C LYS A 98 -29.97 15.63 4.35
N PRO A 99 -29.94 16.03 3.07
CA PRO A 99 -31.18 16.27 2.34
C PRO A 99 -31.85 14.91 2.07
N GLU A 100 -33.13 14.81 2.41
CA GLU A 100 -34.05 13.79 1.87
C GLU A 100 -34.29 14.00 0.37
#